data_AF-A0A5N6BY31-F1
#
_entry.id   AF-A0A5N6BY31-F1
#
_cell.length_a   1.000
_cell.length_b   1.000
_cell.length_c   1.000
_cell.angle_alpha   90.00
_cell.angle_beta   90.00
_cell.angle_gamma   90.00
#
_symmetry.space_group_name_H-M   'P 1'
#
loop_
_entity.id
_entity.type
_entity.pdbx_description
1 polymer ?
#
loop_
_entity_poly.entity_id
_entity_poly.type
_entity_poly.pdbx_seq_one_letter_code
_entity_poly.pdbx_strand_id
1 'polypeptide(L)'
;MIRFRFVLTPLGRVVPWGHEDRTLHWFGLTDGWYWIELADHELLRYTPDTPGQRPYVDYYLARLWEDVIEMTSAVLEPVPADLLDFVAGDPDAWGPVNGDAASTAAVWYDEHTVDLGYIRCPPRIRAWRTVGDDLDVVTVTWRHDDDGDIRFTAPPSGQVVIPSDSFLAAVRRFDHELMTAMGRRIRALERTGPPDGIQLDLERLRAEHTARMTWLARGLQNVPETDWTAVRAGAIELRRG
;
A
#
# COMPACT_ATOMS: atom_id res chain seq x y z
N MET A 1 -0.94 -3.19 -17.11
CA MET A 1 -0.98 -4.27 -16.10
C MET A 1 -0.37 -3.75 -14.83
N ILE A 2 -0.90 -4.11 -13.65
CA ILE A 2 -0.30 -3.78 -12.35
C ILE A 2 0.20 -5.06 -11.68
N ARG A 3 1.33 -5.01 -10.98
CA ARG A 3 1.86 -6.11 -10.16
C ARG A 3 2.72 -5.58 -9.01
N PHE A 4 2.39 -6.00 -7.79
CA PHE A 4 3.24 -5.80 -6.62
C PHE A 4 4.33 -6.86 -6.63
N ARG A 5 5.59 -6.44 -6.56
CA ARG A 5 6.76 -7.31 -6.61
C ARG A 5 7.53 -7.18 -5.32
N PHE A 6 8.07 -8.29 -4.85
CA PHE A 6 8.86 -8.28 -3.64
C PHE A 6 9.86 -9.43 -3.59
N VAL A 7 10.84 -9.30 -2.71
CA VAL A 7 11.70 -10.38 -2.26
C VAL A 7 11.92 -10.22 -0.76
N LEU A 8 11.71 -11.29 -0.01
CA LEU A 8 11.95 -11.29 1.42
C LEU A 8 13.44 -11.53 1.75
N THR A 9 13.99 -10.78 2.69
CA THR A 9 15.34 -10.95 3.24
C THR A 9 15.53 -12.39 3.70
N PRO A 10 16.57 -13.14 3.24
CA PRO A 10 16.77 -14.54 3.63
C PRO A 10 16.59 -14.76 5.13
N LEU A 11 15.90 -15.82 5.53
CA LEU A 11 15.45 -16.01 6.92
C LEU A 11 16.58 -15.86 7.96
N GLY A 12 17.77 -16.41 7.69
CA GLY A 12 18.94 -16.30 8.58
C GLY A 12 19.61 -14.91 8.61
N ARG A 13 19.12 -13.95 7.84
CA ARG A 13 19.57 -12.55 7.81
C ARG A 13 18.51 -11.58 8.34
N VAL A 14 17.31 -12.06 8.67
CA VAL A 14 16.28 -11.22 9.30
C VAL A 14 16.80 -10.78 10.66
N VAL A 15 16.81 -9.47 10.88
CA VAL A 15 17.27 -8.90 12.15
C VAL A 15 16.14 -9.03 13.18
N PRO A 16 16.37 -9.73 14.31
CA PRO A 16 15.38 -9.76 15.40
C PRO A 16 15.29 -8.38 16.07
N TRP A 17 14.14 -8.15 16.67
CA TRP A 17 13.80 -6.91 17.35
C TRP A 17 14.24 -6.93 18.80
N GLY A 18 14.55 -5.76 19.36
CA GLY A 18 15.06 -5.64 20.73
C GLY A 18 16.59 -5.79 20.81
N HIS A 19 17.17 -5.18 21.85
CA HIS A 19 18.61 -5.23 22.11
C HIS A 19 18.98 -6.43 23.00
N GLU A 20 18.41 -6.48 24.21
CA GLU A 20 18.67 -7.54 25.19
C GLU A 20 17.71 -8.72 24.99
N ASP A 21 16.40 -8.44 24.93
CA ASP A 21 15.37 -9.43 24.63
C ASP A 21 15.12 -9.50 23.11
N ARG A 22 16.00 -10.21 22.41
CA ARG A 22 15.90 -10.37 20.95
C ARG A 22 14.71 -11.25 20.59
N THR A 23 13.74 -10.69 19.86
CA THR A 23 12.50 -11.38 19.48
C THR A 23 12.30 -11.41 17.97
N LEU A 24 11.66 -12.47 17.48
CA LEU A 24 11.06 -12.48 16.15
C LEU A 24 9.54 -12.52 16.27
N HIS A 25 8.87 -11.86 15.33
CA HIS A 25 7.42 -11.83 15.24
C HIS A 25 7.03 -11.73 13.76
N TRP A 26 5.73 -11.85 13.46
CA TRP A 26 5.27 -11.98 12.08
C TRP A 26 5.69 -10.79 11.21
N PHE A 27 5.48 -9.56 11.69
CA PHE A 27 5.88 -8.33 10.99
C PHE A 27 7.38 -8.31 10.65
N GLY A 28 8.26 -8.53 11.64
CA GLY A 28 9.71 -8.60 11.41
C GLY A 28 10.14 -9.65 10.39
N LEU A 29 9.41 -10.77 10.27
CA LEU A 29 9.71 -11.82 9.28
C LEU A 29 9.36 -11.41 7.83
N THR A 30 8.61 -10.32 7.66
CA THR A 30 8.31 -9.71 6.35
C THR A 30 9.39 -8.75 5.86
N ASP A 31 10.51 -8.63 6.57
CA ASP A 31 11.69 -7.88 6.13
C ASP A 31 12.12 -8.27 4.70
N GLY A 32 12.39 -7.28 3.86
CA GLY A 32 12.67 -7.46 2.44
C GLY A 32 12.55 -6.17 1.65
N TRP A 33 12.49 -6.32 0.31
CA TRP A 33 12.37 -5.19 -0.60
C TRP A 33 11.27 -5.39 -1.64
N TYR A 34 10.70 -4.29 -2.12
CA TYR A 34 9.54 -4.32 -3.01
C TYR A 34 9.44 -3.12 -3.97
N TRP A 35 8.64 -3.31 -5.01
CA TRP A 35 8.30 -2.30 -6.01
C TRP A 35 6.95 -2.62 -6.64
N ILE A 36 6.41 -1.68 -7.42
CA ILE A 36 5.14 -1.86 -8.13
C ILE A 36 5.41 -1.72 -9.63
N GLU A 37 5.23 -2.80 -10.39
CA GLU A 37 5.17 -2.75 -11.84
C GLU A 37 3.80 -2.19 -12.25
N LEU A 38 3.76 -1.05 -12.92
CA LEU A 38 2.54 -0.39 -13.38
C LEU A 38 2.70 0.03 -14.85
N ALA A 39 2.10 -0.75 -15.75
CA ALA A 39 2.32 -0.66 -17.19
C ALA A 39 3.82 -0.76 -17.54
N ASP A 40 4.42 0.29 -18.08
CA ASP A 40 5.83 0.42 -18.43
C ASP A 40 6.66 1.14 -17.34
N HIS A 41 6.07 1.37 -16.18
CA HIS A 41 6.72 2.03 -15.04
C HIS A 41 7.00 1.07 -13.88
N GLU A 42 8.07 1.35 -13.14
CA GLU A 42 8.36 0.71 -11.86
C GLU A 42 8.31 1.77 -10.77
N LEU A 43 7.20 1.83 -10.03
CA LEU A 43 7.07 2.69 -8.88
C LEU A 43 7.87 2.10 -7.72
N LEU A 44 8.38 2.97 -6.83
CA LEU A 44 9.18 2.59 -5.65
C LEU A 44 10.53 1.94 -5.99
N ARG A 45 11.01 2.10 -7.22
CA ARG A 45 12.39 1.82 -7.60
C ARG A 45 13.22 3.09 -7.58
N TYR A 46 14.26 3.11 -6.75
CA TYR A 46 15.21 4.22 -6.65
C TYR A 46 16.14 4.28 -7.87
N THR A 47 16.61 5.49 -8.20
CA THR A 47 17.68 5.66 -9.18
C THR A 47 19.01 5.12 -8.62
N PRO A 48 19.96 4.70 -9.48
CA PRO A 48 21.26 4.21 -9.04
C PRO A 48 22.06 5.20 -8.17
N ASP A 49 21.78 6.49 -8.29
CA ASP A 49 22.51 7.55 -7.58
C ASP A 49 21.98 7.81 -6.16
N THR A 50 20.89 7.16 -5.75
CA THR A 50 20.30 7.31 -4.41
C THR A 50 21.24 6.69 -3.35
N PRO A 51 21.87 7.47 -2.45
CA PRO A 51 22.92 6.98 -1.58
C PRO A 51 22.42 5.93 -0.56
N GLY A 52 23.19 4.85 -0.40
CA GLY A 52 22.97 3.87 0.68
C GLY A 52 21.71 3.01 0.55
N GLN A 53 20.99 3.10 -0.58
CA GLN A 53 19.77 2.34 -0.83
C GLN A 53 20.01 1.17 -1.78
N ARG A 54 19.28 0.08 -1.56
CA ARG A 54 19.08 -0.93 -2.61
C ARG A 54 18.27 -0.28 -3.74
N PRO A 55 18.21 -0.87 -4.96
CA PRO A 55 17.41 -0.30 -6.04
C PRO A 55 15.91 -0.17 -5.73
N TYR A 56 15.42 -0.81 -4.67
CA TYR A 56 14.02 -0.87 -4.30
C TYR A 56 13.86 -0.48 -2.84
N VAL A 57 12.65 -0.06 -2.45
CA VAL A 57 12.30 0.17 -1.05
C VAL A 57 12.65 -1.07 -0.22
N ASP A 58 13.51 -0.91 0.78
CA ASP A 58 13.98 -1.94 1.71
C ASP A 58 13.28 -1.70 3.06
N TYR A 59 12.11 -2.32 3.24
CA TYR A 59 11.24 -2.14 4.40
C TYR A 59 10.33 -3.36 4.58
N TYR A 60 9.73 -3.51 5.76
CA TYR A 60 8.78 -4.59 6.07
C TYR A 60 7.59 -4.59 5.10
N LEU A 61 7.46 -5.66 4.30
CA LEU A 61 6.40 -5.82 3.30
C LEU A 61 4.99 -5.83 3.92
N ALA A 62 4.90 -6.16 5.21
CA ALA A 62 3.65 -6.10 5.96
C ALA A 62 2.98 -4.73 5.84
N ARG A 63 3.72 -3.61 5.85
CA ARG A 63 3.11 -2.27 5.72
C ARG A 63 2.44 -2.10 4.37
N LEU A 64 3.19 -2.25 3.27
CA LEU A 64 2.63 -2.16 1.93
C LEU A 64 1.42 -3.11 1.74
N TRP A 65 1.49 -4.33 2.26
CA TRP A 65 0.37 -5.28 2.18
C TRP A 65 -0.86 -4.82 2.98
N GLU A 66 -0.67 -4.29 4.20
CA GLU A 66 -1.74 -3.69 5.01
C GLU A 66 -2.38 -2.51 4.27
N ASP A 67 -1.55 -1.56 3.81
CA ASP A 67 -2.01 -0.34 3.15
C ASP A 67 -2.78 -0.65 1.85
N VAL A 68 -2.29 -1.62 1.05
CA VAL A 68 -2.98 -2.05 -0.17
C VAL A 68 -4.31 -2.72 0.14
N ILE A 69 -4.39 -3.55 1.19
CA ILE A 69 -5.67 -4.17 1.58
C ILE A 69 -6.67 -3.12 2.03
N GLU A 70 -6.25 -2.19 2.88
CA GLU A 70 -7.08 -1.12 3.43
C GLU A 70 -7.61 -0.22 2.30
N MET A 71 -6.72 0.24 1.42
CA MET A 71 -7.09 1.07 0.27
C MET A 71 -8.01 0.34 -0.73
N THR A 72 -7.93 -0.99 -0.84
CA THR A 72 -8.66 -1.75 -1.87
C THR A 72 -10.18 -1.57 -1.78
N SER A 73 -10.78 -1.56 -0.59
CA SER A 73 -12.23 -1.39 -0.47
C SER A 73 -12.69 -0.03 -0.96
N ALA A 74 -11.96 1.04 -0.61
CA ALA A 74 -12.23 2.39 -1.07
C ALA A 74 -12.09 2.49 -2.61
N VAL A 75 -10.99 1.99 -3.16
CA VAL A 75 -10.72 2.01 -4.61
C VAL A 75 -11.81 1.28 -5.41
N LEU A 76 -12.40 0.20 -4.88
CA LEU A 76 -13.42 -0.57 -5.59
C LEU A 76 -14.80 0.08 -5.58
N GLU A 77 -15.06 1.05 -4.69
CA GLU A 77 -16.27 1.86 -4.73
C GLU A 77 -16.19 2.82 -5.93
N PRO A 78 -17.15 2.79 -6.87
CA PRO A 78 -17.13 3.70 -8.01
C PRO A 78 -17.23 5.16 -7.57
N VAL A 79 -16.27 5.99 -8.00
CA VAL A 79 -16.31 7.42 -7.74
C VAL A 79 -17.35 8.10 -8.64
N PRO A 80 -18.27 8.90 -8.09
CA PRO A 80 -19.21 9.69 -8.88
C PRO A 80 -18.50 10.61 -9.87
N ALA A 81 -19.07 10.74 -11.08
CA ALA A 81 -18.48 11.49 -12.17
C ALA A 81 -18.15 12.95 -11.80
N ASP A 82 -18.95 13.58 -10.94
CA ASP A 82 -18.78 14.96 -10.50
C ASP A 82 -17.64 15.15 -9.47
N LEU A 83 -17.10 14.06 -8.92
CA LEU A 83 -15.96 14.06 -7.99
C LEU A 83 -14.64 13.65 -8.65
N LEU A 84 -14.64 13.32 -9.94
CA LEU A 84 -13.43 12.87 -10.64
C LEU A 84 -12.32 13.93 -10.62
N ASP A 85 -12.66 15.20 -10.79
CA ASP A 85 -11.68 16.30 -10.69
C ASP A 85 -11.11 16.45 -9.27
N PHE A 86 -11.92 16.16 -8.25
CA PHE A 86 -11.49 16.25 -6.85
C PHE A 86 -10.51 15.12 -6.53
N VAL A 87 -10.87 13.87 -6.82
CA VAL A 87 -9.99 12.72 -6.58
C VAL A 87 -8.76 12.73 -7.49
N ALA A 88 -8.81 13.31 -8.69
CA ALA A 88 -7.64 13.47 -9.55
C ALA A 88 -6.74 14.66 -9.14
N GLY A 89 -7.24 15.57 -8.29
CA GLY A 89 -6.56 16.80 -7.89
C GLY A 89 -5.29 16.59 -7.07
N ASP A 90 -4.56 17.68 -6.83
CA ASP A 90 -3.42 17.71 -5.89
C ASP A 90 -3.92 18.22 -4.53
N PRO A 91 -3.69 17.50 -3.40
CA PRO A 91 -4.18 17.99 -2.13
C PRO A 91 -3.40 19.22 -1.65
N ASP A 92 -2.20 19.49 -2.20
CA ASP A 92 -1.42 20.69 -1.89
C ASP A 92 -2.08 21.96 -2.44
N ALA A 93 -3.04 21.82 -3.37
CA ALA A 93 -3.83 22.93 -3.91
C ALA A 93 -5.12 23.17 -3.12
N TRP A 94 -5.38 22.43 -2.04
CA TRP A 94 -6.57 22.64 -1.23
C TRP A 94 -6.44 23.85 -0.30
N GLY A 95 -7.59 24.47 -0.03
CA GLY A 95 -7.75 25.33 1.13
C GLY A 95 -7.58 24.58 2.46
N PRO A 96 -7.53 25.31 3.57
CA PRO A 96 -7.47 24.71 4.90
C PRO A 96 -8.65 23.77 5.15
N VAL A 97 -8.37 22.61 5.75
CA VAL A 97 -9.39 21.64 6.17
C VAL A 97 -10.12 22.20 7.40
N ASN A 98 -11.22 22.91 7.16
CA ASN A 98 -12.04 23.51 8.20
C ASN A 98 -13.42 22.84 8.25
N GLY A 99 -13.87 22.47 9.44
CA GLY A 99 -15.18 21.88 9.63
C GLY A 99 -15.32 20.43 9.15
N ASP A 100 -16.51 19.88 9.40
CA ASP A 100 -16.75 18.44 9.28
C ASP A 100 -16.80 17.97 7.82
N ALA A 101 -17.33 18.80 6.90
CA ALA A 101 -17.43 18.46 5.48
C ALA A 101 -16.05 18.38 4.81
N ALA A 102 -15.21 19.41 4.98
CA ALA A 102 -13.83 19.38 4.48
C ALA A 102 -13.03 18.23 5.07
N SER A 103 -13.18 17.96 6.37
CA SER A 103 -12.52 16.82 7.04
C SER A 103 -12.98 15.49 6.44
N THR A 104 -14.28 15.33 6.17
CA THR A 104 -14.84 14.12 5.55
C THR A 104 -14.27 13.90 4.14
N ALA A 105 -14.19 14.95 3.33
CA ALA A 105 -13.63 14.84 1.98
C ALA A 105 -12.12 14.57 1.97
N ALA A 106 -11.37 15.15 2.91
CA ALA A 106 -9.94 14.88 3.07
C ALA A 106 -9.68 13.43 3.50
N VAL A 107 -10.41 12.92 4.50
CA VAL A 107 -10.32 11.52 4.93
C VAL A 107 -10.66 10.56 3.79
N TRP A 108 -11.79 10.77 3.11
CA TRP A 108 -12.19 9.95 1.96
C TRP A 108 -11.11 9.93 0.86
N TYR A 109 -10.46 11.06 0.63
CA TYR A 109 -9.39 11.15 -0.35
C TYR A 109 -8.12 10.40 0.08
N ASP A 110 -7.77 10.46 1.35
CA ASP A 110 -6.63 9.74 1.91
C ASP A 110 -6.86 8.23 1.88
N GLU A 111 -8.09 7.75 2.05
CA GLU A 111 -8.46 6.32 1.90
C GLU A 111 -8.18 5.77 0.48
N HIS A 112 -8.04 6.64 -0.52
CA HIS A 112 -7.68 6.26 -1.90
C HIS A 112 -6.16 6.26 -2.14
N THR A 113 -5.36 6.64 -1.14
CA THR A 113 -3.91 6.81 -1.22
C THR A 113 -3.20 5.69 -0.45
N VAL A 114 -2.11 5.16 -1.01
CA VAL A 114 -1.25 4.21 -0.27
C VAL A 114 -0.47 4.97 0.79
N ASP A 115 -0.64 4.62 2.07
CA ASP A 115 0.19 5.18 3.14
C ASP A 115 1.63 4.69 2.97
N LEU A 116 2.53 5.62 2.67
CA LEU A 116 3.96 5.37 2.54
C LEU A 116 4.75 6.23 3.53
N GLY A 117 4.13 6.72 4.61
CA GLY A 117 4.77 7.59 5.60
C GLY A 117 5.96 6.96 6.33
N TYR A 118 6.16 5.65 6.19
CA TYR A 118 7.28 4.90 6.75
C TYR A 118 8.52 4.86 5.84
N ILE A 119 8.46 5.40 4.62
CA ILE A 119 9.65 5.59 3.77
C ILE A 119 10.03 7.07 3.67
N ARG A 120 11.31 7.34 3.40
CA ARG A 120 11.80 8.72 3.19
C ARG A 120 11.33 9.24 1.83
N CYS A 121 10.77 10.45 1.82
CA CYS A 121 10.26 11.15 0.63
C CYS A 121 9.38 10.25 -0.26
N PRO A 122 8.27 9.70 0.28
CA PRO A 122 7.44 8.76 -0.45
C PRO A 122 6.78 9.42 -1.67
N PRO A 123 6.57 8.69 -2.78
CA PRO A 123 5.60 9.11 -3.77
C PRO A 123 4.20 9.07 -3.14
N ARG A 124 3.33 10.02 -3.52
CA ARG A 124 1.89 9.90 -3.32
C ARG A 124 1.34 9.02 -4.43
N ILE A 125 0.94 7.80 -4.10
CA ILE A 125 0.30 6.86 -5.04
C ILE A 125 -1.17 6.78 -4.68
N ARG A 126 -2.05 7.10 -5.63
CA ARG A 126 -3.50 7.10 -5.44
C ARG A 126 -4.19 6.26 -6.50
N ALA A 127 -5.31 5.64 -6.15
CA ALA A 127 -6.12 4.90 -7.09
C ALA A 127 -7.61 5.19 -6.89
N TRP A 128 -8.41 5.10 -7.95
CA TRP A 128 -9.87 5.19 -7.85
C TRP A 128 -10.54 4.49 -9.03
N ARG A 129 -11.76 3.99 -8.83
CA ARG A 129 -12.54 3.32 -9.87
C ARG A 129 -13.55 4.24 -10.54
N THR A 130 -13.70 4.09 -11.84
CA THR A 130 -14.74 4.74 -12.65
C THR A 130 -15.53 3.67 -13.39
N VAL A 131 -16.86 3.76 -13.31
CA VAL A 131 -17.79 2.87 -14.01
C VAL A 131 -18.67 3.68 -14.95
N GLY A 132 -18.82 3.21 -16.19
CA GLY A 132 -19.75 3.70 -17.20
C GLY A 132 -20.32 2.52 -18.00
N ASP A 133 -21.12 2.80 -19.03
CA ASP A 133 -21.91 1.78 -19.74
C ASP A 133 -21.08 0.58 -20.25
N ASP A 134 -19.87 0.83 -20.78
CA ASP A 134 -18.92 -0.20 -21.26
C ASP A 134 -17.52 -0.07 -20.61
N LEU A 135 -17.42 0.67 -19.51
CA LEU A 135 -16.14 1.00 -18.87
C LEU A 135 -16.17 0.62 -17.39
N ASP A 136 -15.21 -0.20 -16.97
CA ASP A 136 -14.96 -0.48 -15.57
C ASP A 136 -13.45 -0.52 -15.32
N VAL A 137 -12.92 0.62 -14.88
CA VAL A 137 -11.48 0.83 -14.78
C VAL A 137 -11.07 1.46 -13.46
N VAL A 138 -9.87 1.13 -13.02
CA VAL A 138 -9.14 1.81 -11.96
C VAL A 138 -8.10 2.72 -12.60
N THR A 139 -8.15 3.99 -12.24
CA THR A 139 -7.06 4.94 -12.52
C THR A 139 -6.08 4.89 -11.36
N VAL A 140 -4.80 4.74 -11.64
CA VAL A 140 -3.71 4.83 -10.66
C VAL A 140 -2.83 6.01 -11.04
N THR A 141 -2.61 6.94 -10.12
CA THR A 141 -1.70 8.07 -10.27
C THR A 141 -0.55 7.99 -9.30
N TRP A 142 0.56 8.64 -9.66
CA TRP A 142 1.64 8.89 -8.73
C TRP A 142 2.18 10.31 -8.91
N ARG A 143 2.72 10.85 -7.82
CA ARG A 143 3.57 12.05 -7.81
C ARG A 143 4.67 11.86 -6.76
N HIS A 144 5.88 12.28 -7.07
CA HIS A 144 6.97 12.42 -6.10
C HIS A 144 7.76 13.69 -6.38
N ASP A 145 8.35 14.22 -5.32
CA ASP A 145 9.28 15.33 -5.37
C ASP A 145 10.73 14.80 -5.32
N ASP A 146 11.66 15.54 -5.91
CA ASP A 146 13.10 15.28 -5.78
C ASP A 146 13.63 16.16 -4.65
N ASP A 147 13.94 15.55 -3.49
CA ASP A 147 14.55 16.25 -2.36
C ASP A 147 16.08 16.38 -2.51
N GLY A 148 16.65 15.90 -3.61
CA GLY A 148 18.08 15.86 -3.90
C GLY A 148 18.78 14.59 -3.42
N ASP A 149 18.21 13.86 -2.47
CA ASP A 149 18.79 12.67 -1.85
C ASP A 149 18.09 11.38 -2.28
N ILE A 150 16.75 11.41 -2.40
CA ILE A 150 15.91 10.29 -2.80
C ILE A 150 15.31 10.58 -4.17
N ARG A 151 15.55 9.68 -5.12
CA ARG A 151 15.00 9.79 -6.48
C ARG A 151 14.43 8.46 -6.94
N PHE A 152 13.26 8.51 -7.56
CA PHE A 152 12.64 7.34 -8.20
C PHE A 152 12.90 7.31 -9.70
N THR A 153 12.97 6.11 -10.25
CA THR A 153 13.15 5.88 -11.70
C THR A 153 11.90 6.20 -12.51
N ALA A 154 10.71 6.08 -11.90
CA ALA A 154 9.46 6.52 -12.51
C ALA A 154 9.45 8.05 -12.70
N PRO A 155 8.78 8.58 -13.74
CA PRO A 155 8.62 10.03 -13.93
C PRO A 155 8.07 10.72 -12.67
N PRO A 156 8.38 12.01 -12.43
CA PRO A 156 7.94 12.75 -11.23
C PRO A 156 6.43 12.72 -10.99
N SER A 157 5.64 12.59 -12.06
CA SER A 157 4.22 12.27 -11.96
C SER A 157 3.78 11.45 -13.15
N GLY A 158 2.67 10.73 -13.00
CA GLY A 158 2.04 10.04 -14.10
C GLY A 158 0.74 9.36 -13.70
N GLN A 159 0.13 8.73 -14.69
CA GLN A 159 -1.17 8.09 -14.58
C GLN A 159 -1.23 6.87 -15.49
N VAL A 160 -1.85 5.80 -14.99
CA VAL A 160 -2.20 4.62 -15.79
C VAL A 160 -3.64 4.23 -15.49
N VAL A 161 -4.39 3.86 -16.53
CA VAL A 161 -5.74 3.30 -16.42
C VAL A 161 -5.68 1.81 -16.69
N ILE A 162 -6.25 1.01 -15.81
CA ILE A 162 -6.31 -0.46 -15.92
C ILE A 162 -7.73 -0.96 -15.67
N PRO A 163 -8.12 -2.11 -16.24
CA PRO A 163 -9.37 -2.76 -15.87
C PRO A 163 -9.46 -3.03 -14.36
N SER A 164 -10.64 -2.82 -13.76
CA SER A 164 -10.84 -3.02 -12.32
C SER A 164 -10.62 -4.46 -11.87
N ASP A 165 -10.96 -5.43 -12.74
CA ASP A 165 -10.69 -6.85 -12.50
C ASP A 165 -9.18 -7.15 -12.42
N SER A 166 -8.38 -6.45 -13.22
CA SER A 166 -6.93 -6.56 -13.28
C SER A 166 -6.28 -5.96 -12.04
N PHE A 167 -6.81 -4.84 -11.52
CA PHE A 167 -6.40 -4.29 -10.23
C PHE A 167 -6.67 -5.30 -9.10
N LEU A 168 -7.91 -5.78 -8.97
CA LEU A 168 -8.29 -6.72 -7.93
C LEU A 168 -7.52 -8.05 -8.03
N ALA A 169 -7.27 -8.53 -9.25
CA ALA A 169 -6.45 -9.72 -9.48
C ALA A 169 -5.00 -9.53 -8.99
N ALA A 170 -4.43 -8.34 -9.16
CA ALA A 170 -3.08 -8.04 -8.68
C ALA A 170 -3.02 -7.96 -7.15
N VAL A 171 -4.01 -7.36 -6.50
CA VAL A 171 -4.13 -7.33 -5.03
C VAL A 171 -4.23 -8.76 -4.48
N ARG A 172 -5.13 -9.58 -5.04
CA ARG A 172 -5.28 -10.99 -4.64
C ARG A 172 -4.00 -11.80 -4.85
N ARG A 173 -3.28 -11.54 -5.94
CA ARG A 173 -1.99 -12.19 -6.20
C ARG A 173 -0.95 -11.78 -5.17
N PHE A 174 -0.85 -10.49 -4.85
CA PHE A 174 0.10 -9.99 -3.86
C PHE A 174 -0.14 -10.62 -2.49
N ASP A 175 -1.38 -10.60 -2.00
CA ASP A 175 -1.79 -11.26 -0.76
C ASP A 175 -1.41 -12.74 -0.76
N HIS A 176 -1.79 -13.47 -1.81
CA HIS A 176 -1.50 -14.90 -1.91
C HIS A 176 0.01 -15.21 -1.94
N GLU A 177 0.78 -14.45 -2.72
CA GLU A 177 2.23 -14.63 -2.83
C GLU A 177 2.91 -14.35 -1.48
N LEU A 178 2.56 -13.26 -0.79
CA LEU A 178 3.12 -12.92 0.53
C LEU A 178 2.73 -13.96 1.59
N MET A 179 1.44 -14.31 1.69
CA MET A 179 0.97 -15.32 2.65
C MET A 179 1.62 -16.67 2.41
N THR A 180 1.79 -17.07 1.14
CA THR A 180 2.49 -18.31 0.79
C THR A 180 3.96 -18.27 1.22
N ALA A 181 4.66 -17.15 0.96
CA ALA A 181 6.05 -16.98 1.34
C ALA A 181 6.23 -17.00 2.88
N MET A 182 5.35 -16.31 3.60
CA MET A 182 5.32 -16.31 5.07
C MET A 182 5.01 -17.68 5.65
N GLY A 183 4.04 -18.41 5.10
CA GLY A 183 3.74 -19.78 5.51
C GLY A 183 4.93 -20.72 5.33
N ARG A 184 5.75 -20.53 4.29
CA ARG A 184 7.01 -21.29 4.12
C ARG A 184 8.05 -20.95 5.20
N ARG A 185 8.21 -19.67 5.56
CA ARG A 185 9.13 -19.25 6.64
C ARG A 185 8.73 -19.83 7.98
N ILE A 186 7.44 -19.74 8.32
CA ILE A 186 6.92 -20.27 9.58
C ILE A 186 7.14 -21.77 9.66
N ARG A 187 6.84 -22.54 8.60
CA ARG A 187 7.14 -23.98 8.55
C ARG A 187 8.63 -24.30 8.68
N ALA A 188 9.51 -23.44 8.17
CA ALA A 188 10.95 -23.62 8.35
C ALA A 188 11.33 -23.45 9.83
N LEU A 189 10.86 -22.37 10.48
CA LEU A 189 11.08 -22.10 11.91
C LEU A 189 10.48 -23.17 12.82
N GLU A 190 9.31 -23.72 12.49
CA GLU A 190 8.73 -24.86 13.23
C GLU A 190 9.60 -26.11 13.17
N ARG A 191 10.34 -26.31 12.07
CA ARG A 191 11.25 -27.46 11.90
C ARG A 191 12.60 -27.26 12.56
N THR A 192 13.14 -26.04 12.50
CA THR A 192 14.51 -25.75 12.95
C THR A 192 14.56 -25.18 14.36
N GLY A 193 13.44 -24.71 14.90
CA GLY A 193 13.40 -23.79 16.03
C GLY A 193 13.77 -22.36 15.62
N PRO A 194 13.60 -21.39 16.53
CA PRO A 194 14.15 -20.06 16.35
C PRO A 194 15.69 -20.09 16.34
N PRO A 195 16.35 -19.09 15.74
CA PRO A 195 17.80 -18.98 15.85
C PRO A 195 18.25 -18.81 17.31
N ASP A 196 19.50 -19.20 17.59
CA ASP A 196 20.07 -19.15 18.94
C ASP A 196 19.96 -17.76 19.56
N GLY A 197 19.50 -17.71 20.81
CA GLY A 197 19.35 -16.46 21.57
C GLY A 197 18.21 -15.56 21.08
N ILE A 198 17.32 -16.06 20.22
CA ILE A 198 16.13 -15.33 19.76
C ILE A 198 14.87 -15.98 20.33
N GLN A 199 14.07 -15.18 21.02
CA GLN A 199 12.75 -15.60 21.49
C GLN A 199 11.74 -15.58 20.33
N LEU A 200 10.99 -16.66 20.21
CA LEU A 200 9.92 -16.80 19.23
C LEU A 200 8.82 -17.69 19.78
N ASP A 201 7.63 -17.14 19.91
CA ASP A 201 6.42 -17.90 20.17
C ASP A 201 5.86 -18.43 18.85
N LEU A 202 6.16 -19.70 18.52
CA LEU A 202 5.74 -20.34 17.27
C LEU A 202 4.23 -20.53 17.19
N GLU A 203 3.56 -20.79 18.31
CA GLU A 203 2.11 -20.96 18.35
C GLU A 203 1.41 -19.65 18.04
N ARG A 204 1.83 -18.57 18.72
CA ARG A 204 1.34 -17.22 18.46
C ARG A 204 1.63 -16.79 17.03
N LEU A 205 2.84 -17.05 16.53
CA LEU A 205 3.22 -16.73 15.15
C LEU A 205 2.31 -17.43 14.12
N ARG A 206 2.02 -18.71 14.34
CA ARG A 206 1.12 -19.50 13.48
C ARG A 206 -0.32 -18.97 13.55
N ALA A 207 -0.79 -18.63 14.75
CA ALA A 207 -2.12 -18.06 14.96
C ALA A 207 -2.25 -16.70 14.25
N GLU A 208 -1.26 -15.81 14.42
CA GLU A 208 -1.22 -14.51 13.75
C GLU A 208 -1.23 -14.67 12.23
N HIS A 209 -0.39 -15.56 11.68
CA HIS A 209 -0.37 -15.81 10.24
C HIS A 209 -1.71 -16.30 9.71
N THR A 210 -2.35 -17.23 10.42
CA THR A 210 -3.68 -17.74 10.04
C THR A 210 -4.73 -16.65 10.08
N ALA A 211 -4.68 -15.76 11.08
CA ALA A 211 -5.57 -14.61 11.15
C ALA A 211 -5.34 -13.65 9.97
N ARG A 212 -4.08 -13.31 9.67
CA ARG A 212 -3.71 -12.39 8.57
C ARG A 212 -4.12 -12.90 7.19
N MET A 213 -4.11 -14.21 6.96
CA MET A 213 -4.62 -14.81 5.71
C MET A 213 -6.11 -14.55 5.46
N THR A 214 -6.86 -14.07 6.46
CA THR A 214 -8.28 -13.71 6.30
C THR A 214 -8.50 -12.22 6.02
N TRP A 215 -7.47 -11.38 6.12
CA TRP A 215 -7.63 -9.92 6.12
C TRP A 215 -8.13 -9.40 4.79
N LEU A 216 -7.55 -9.82 3.65
CA LEU A 216 -8.05 -9.40 2.34
C LEU A 216 -9.51 -9.81 2.13
N ALA A 217 -9.87 -11.05 2.49
CA ALA A 217 -11.24 -11.53 2.34
C ALA A 217 -12.23 -10.73 3.20
N ARG A 218 -11.85 -10.36 4.43
CA ARG A 218 -12.64 -9.49 5.31
C ARG A 218 -12.74 -8.07 4.76
N GLY A 219 -11.63 -7.49 4.31
CA GLY A 219 -11.62 -6.15 3.70
C GLY A 219 -12.52 -6.08 2.47
N LEU A 220 -12.50 -7.10 1.61
CA LEU A 220 -13.38 -7.16 0.43
C LEU A 220 -14.87 -7.39 0.77
N GLN A 221 -15.20 -7.81 1.99
CA GLN A 221 -16.59 -7.90 2.45
C GLN A 221 -17.09 -6.57 3.01
N ASN A 222 -16.18 -5.66 3.37
CA ASN A 222 -16.54 -4.32 3.80
C ASN A 222 -16.87 -3.50 2.55
N VAL A 223 -18.17 -3.27 2.33
CA VAL A 223 -18.64 -2.33 1.31
C VAL A 223 -18.65 -0.94 1.96
N PRO A 224 -17.89 0.04 1.43
CA PRO A 224 -17.94 1.39 1.95
C PRO A 224 -19.37 1.96 1.89
N GLU A 225 -19.79 2.63 2.95
CA GLU A 225 -21.04 3.39 3.01
C GLU A 225 -20.74 4.89 2.90
N THR A 226 -20.08 5.28 1.81
CA THR A 226 -19.61 6.66 1.63
C THR A 226 -20.79 7.63 1.58
N ASP A 227 -20.79 8.63 2.47
CA ASP A 227 -21.70 9.78 2.37
C ASP A 227 -21.21 10.72 1.26
N TRP A 228 -21.62 10.40 0.04
CA TRP A 228 -21.28 11.21 -1.13
C TRP A 228 -21.83 12.64 -1.08
N THR A 229 -22.81 12.94 -0.22
CA THR A 229 -23.29 14.33 -0.03
C THR A 229 -22.27 15.11 0.79
N ALA A 230 -21.79 14.53 1.89
CA ALA A 230 -20.74 15.13 2.71
C ALA A 230 -19.43 15.28 1.95
N VAL A 231 -19.00 14.24 1.20
CA VAL A 231 -17.79 14.31 0.36
C VAL A 231 -17.89 15.41 -0.69
N ARG A 232 -19.04 15.57 -1.36
CA ARG A 232 -19.25 16.69 -2.31
C ARG A 232 -19.16 18.05 -1.65
N ALA A 233 -19.80 18.23 -0.49
CA ALA A 233 -19.75 19.49 0.24
C ALA A 233 -18.30 19.85 0.62
N GLY A 234 -17.56 18.88 1.14
CA GLY A 234 -16.15 19.04 1.50
C GLY A 234 -15.24 19.29 0.30
N ALA A 235 -15.44 18.58 -0.82
CA ALA A 235 -14.67 18.78 -2.04
C ALA A 235 -14.85 20.20 -2.61
N ILE A 236 -16.06 20.77 -2.53
CA ILE A 236 -16.32 22.17 -2.91
C ILE A 236 -15.61 23.13 -1.96
N GLU A 237 -15.61 22.87 -0.66
CA GLU A 237 -14.92 23.70 0.34
C GLU A 237 -13.41 23.71 0.12
N LEU A 238 -12.80 22.52 0.02
CA LEU A 238 -11.35 22.35 -0.17
C LEU A 238 -10.86 22.97 -1.48
N ARG A 239 -11.64 22.90 -2.58
CA ARG A 239 -11.24 23.46 -3.89
C ARG A 239 -11.45 24.97 -4.04
N ARG A 240 -12.04 25.65 -3.05
CA ARG A 240 -12.26 27.11 -3.09
C ARG A 240 -11.15 27.93 -2.43
N GLY A 241 -10.21 27.27 -1.74
CA GLY A 241 -9.10 27.90 -1.04
C GLY A 241 -7.97 28.37 -1.93
#